data_AF-A0A2V9UTZ0-F1
#
_entry.id   AF-A0A2V9UTZ0-F1
#
_cell.length_a   1.000
_cell.length_b   1.000
_cell.length_c   1.000
_cell.angle_alpha   90.00
_cell.angle_beta   90.00
_cell.angle_gamma   90.00
#
_symmetry.space_group_name_H-M   'P 1'
#
loop_
_entity.id
_entity.type
_entity.pdbx_description
1 polymer ?
#
loop_
_entity_poly.entity_id
_entity_poly.type
_entity_poly.pdbx_seq_one_letter_code
_entity_poly.pdbx_strand_id
1 'polypeptide(L)'
;MHVRRMRPGFELHETCGTRLLFHLMKCYNAYNSYNGGSMKQSRTMVLSMRLPVESGKRLRRIANRHGWTASDASARLVEEGLRRSEFAFLDFRDSPAGRQAYIQGSTLAIWEVMLLLRSYKGNAKDVAKHLKWPEAKVRAALHYSEAFPEEVNDAIAENDSIDFDSLKRMLPQAVDFAVRQTKRG
;
A
#
# COMPACT_ATOMS: atom_id res chain seq x y z
N MET A 1 -17.53 -15.72 -2.79
CA MET A 1 -16.22 -15.03 -2.97
C MET A 1 -15.23 -15.75 -2.06
N HIS A 2 -14.13 -16.29 -2.59
CA HIS A 2 -13.22 -17.13 -1.80
C HIS A 2 -12.17 -16.25 -1.12
N VAL A 3 -12.15 -16.24 0.21
CA VAL A 3 -11.19 -15.46 0.99
C VAL A 3 -10.04 -16.38 1.41
N ARG A 4 -8.80 -16.02 1.05
CA ARG A 4 -7.60 -16.80 1.37
C ARG A 4 -7.07 -16.41 2.75
N ARG A 5 -6.90 -17.39 3.63
CA ARG A 5 -6.17 -17.25 4.90
C ARG A 5 -4.65 -17.25 4.59
N MET A 6 -3.95 -16.12 4.75
CA MET A 6 -2.49 -16.09 4.61
C MET A 6 -1.82 -16.62 5.89
N ARG A 7 -1.16 -17.77 5.81
CA ARG A 7 -0.14 -18.24 6.78
C ARG A 7 1.17 -18.48 6.02
N PRO A 8 2.34 -18.35 6.68
CA PRO A 8 3.61 -18.16 5.98
C PRO A 8 4.07 -19.45 5.29
N GLY A 9 4.30 -19.37 3.98
CA GLY A 9 4.87 -20.44 3.16
C GLY A 9 4.00 -20.91 1.99
N PHE A 10 3.57 -20.01 1.10
CA PHE A 10 2.72 -20.38 -0.04
C PHE A 10 3.26 -19.86 -1.39
N GLU A 11 3.45 -20.78 -2.34
CA GLU A 11 3.67 -20.49 -3.77
C GLU A 11 2.36 -19.97 -4.40
N LEU A 12 2.40 -18.75 -4.94
CA LEU A 12 1.25 -18.15 -5.60
C LEU A 12 1.11 -18.70 -7.02
N HIS A 13 0.27 -19.72 -7.18
CA HIS A 13 -0.29 -20.02 -8.50
C HIS A 13 -1.32 -18.94 -8.86
N GLU A 14 -1.13 -18.30 -10.03
CA GLU A 14 -2.07 -17.36 -10.64
C GLU A 14 -3.42 -18.04 -10.86
N THR A 15 -4.28 -18.01 -9.86
CA THR A 15 -5.71 -18.23 -10.02
C THR A 15 -6.43 -17.01 -9.49
N CYS A 16 -6.73 -16.07 -10.41
CA CYS A 16 -7.93 -15.23 -10.57
C CYS A 16 -8.66 -14.57 -9.35
N GLY A 17 -8.29 -14.87 -8.10
CA GLY A 17 -9.08 -14.55 -6.89
C GLY A 17 -8.55 -13.37 -6.08
N THR A 18 -7.29 -12.96 -6.25
CA THR A 18 -6.73 -11.76 -5.60
C THR A 18 -7.24 -10.46 -6.22
N ARG A 19 -7.83 -10.52 -7.42
CA ARG A 19 -8.31 -9.35 -8.16
C ARG A 19 -9.62 -8.76 -7.61
N LEU A 20 -10.36 -9.51 -6.78
CA LEU A 20 -11.70 -9.14 -6.31
C LEU A 20 -11.76 -8.74 -4.83
N LEU A 21 -10.79 -9.14 -4.00
CA LEU A 21 -10.74 -8.76 -2.58
C LEU A 21 -10.61 -7.23 -2.41
N PHE A 22 -9.94 -6.54 -3.34
CA PHE A 22 -9.75 -5.10 -3.26
C PHE A 22 -10.84 -4.26 -3.95
N HIS A 23 -11.61 -4.82 -4.89
CA HIS A 23 -12.67 -4.05 -5.55
C HIS A 23 -13.93 -3.90 -4.69
N LEU A 24 -14.05 -4.64 -3.59
CA LEU A 24 -15.21 -4.61 -2.69
C LEU A 24 -14.89 -4.06 -1.30
N MET A 25 -13.64 -3.71 -1.01
CA MET A 25 -13.29 -2.72 0.03
C MET A 25 -13.73 -1.29 -0.39
N LYS A 26 -14.76 -1.15 -1.21
CA LYS A 26 -15.25 0.14 -1.74
C LYS A 26 -16.25 0.84 -0.84
N CYS A 27 -16.76 0.17 0.20
CA CYS A 27 -17.93 0.68 0.92
C CYS A 27 -17.82 0.75 2.44
N TYR A 28 -16.69 0.44 3.09
CA TYR A 28 -16.67 0.44 4.57
C TYR A 28 -15.55 1.18 5.30
N ASN A 29 -14.53 1.70 4.63
CA ASN A 29 -13.51 2.53 5.30
C ASN A 29 -13.52 3.99 4.83
N ALA A 30 -14.73 4.53 4.60
CA ALA A 30 -14.91 5.94 4.26
C ALA A 30 -14.95 6.88 5.48
N TYR A 31 -14.75 6.42 6.72
CA TYR A 31 -15.06 7.27 7.88
C TYR A 31 -14.12 7.30 9.09
N ASN A 32 -12.93 6.67 9.10
CA ASN A 32 -12.04 6.83 10.28
C ASN A 32 -10.51 6.72 10.08
N SER A 33 -9.97 6.75 8.86
CA SER A 33 -8.52 6.52 8.64
C SER A 33 -7.61 7.77 8.71
N TYR A 34 -8.10 8.97 9.03
CA TYR A 34 -7.25 10.18 8.97
C TYR A 34 -7.31 11.14 10.16
N ASN A 35 -7.72 10.66 11.33
CA ASN A 35 -7.41 11.35 12.58
C ASN A 35 -6.65 10.39 13.50
N GLY A 36 -5.33 10.51 13.57
CA GLY A 36 -4.55 9.87 14.64
C GLY A 36 -3.55 8.81 14.23
N GLY A 37 -3.20 8.69 12.95
CA GLY A 37 -1.85 8.21 12.61
C GLY A 37 -0.86 9.26 13.09
N SER A 38 -0.46 9.17 14.36
CA SER A 38 0.69 9.89 14.90
C SER A 38 1.81 9.67 13.89
N MET A 39 2.17 10.72 13.14
CA MET A 39 3.57 10.85 12.77
C MET A 39 4.29 10.82 14.11
N LYS A 40 4.80 9.64 14.52
CA LYS A 40 5.69 9.54 15.67
C LYS A 40 6.71 10.62 15.47
N GLN A 41 6.63 11.65 16.32
CA GLN A 41 7.18 12.99 16.18
C GLN A 41 8.47 13.03 15.33
N SER A 42 8.33 13.05 14.00
CA SER A 42 9.43 13.39 13.13
C SER A 42 9.67 14.87 13.35
N ARG A 43 10.92 15.27 13.54
CA ARG A 43 11.26 16.69 13.71
C ARG A 43 10.78 17.43 12.47
N THR A 44 9.74 18.24 12.62
CA THR A 44 9.23 19.06 11.53
C THR A 44 10.03 20.35 11.43
N MET A 45 10.21 20.84 10.21
CA MET A 45 10.76 22.16 9.96
C MET A 45 9.77 22.99 9.17
N VAL A 46 9.66 24.28 9.50
CA VAL A 46 8.77 25.20 8.80
C VAL A 46 9.49 25.77 7.58
N LEU A 47 8.96 25.49 6.39
CA LEU A 47 9.41 26.08 5.14
C LEU A 47 8.36 27.09 4.64
N SER A 48 8.78 28.33 4.39
CA SER A 48 7.95 29.31 3.69
C SER A 48 8.12 29.15 2.18
N MET A 49 7.01 28.91 1.46
CA MET A 49 7.02 28.73 0.01
C MET A 49 6.06 29.69 -0.69
N ARG A 50 6.45 30.16 -1.87
CA ARG A 50 5.60 30.97 -2.75
C ARG A 50 5.08 30.10 -3.89
N LEU A 51 3.77 29.96 -3.96
CA LEU A 51 3.10 29.26 -5.06
C LEU A 51 2.41 30.26 -5.97
N PRO A 52 2.43 30.06 -7.31
CA PRO A 52 1.54 30.78 -8.20
C PRO A 52 0.09 30.67 -7.73
N VAL A 53 -0.71 31.75 -7.89
CA VAL A 53 -2.10 31.82 -7.39
C VAL A 53 -2.93 30.61 -7.80
N GLU A 54 -2.83 30.19 -9.07
CA GLU A 54 -3.55 29.03 -9.59
C GLU A 54 -3.08 27.70 -8.99
N SER A 55 -1.79 27.56 -8.69
CA SER A 55 -1.27 26.41 -7.93
C SER A 55 -1.81 26.39 -6.50
N GLY A 56 -1.85 27.55 -5.83
CA GLY A 56 -2.45 27.67 -4.50
C GLY A 56 -3.94 27.33 -4.47
N LYS A 57 -4.70 27.66 -5.54
CA LYS A 57 -6.10 27.24 -5.69
C LYS A 57 -6.24 25.73 -5.90
N ARG A 58 -5.38 25.12 -6.74
CA ARG A 58 -5.33 23.66 -6.93
C ARG A 58 -5.01 22.92 -5.64
N LEU A 59 -4.01 23.38 -4.90
CA LEU A 59 -3.61 22.83 -3.61
C LEU A 59 -4.75 22.88 -2.60
N ARG A 60 -5.44 24.03 -2.46
CA ARG A 60 -6.60 24.16 -1.57
C ARG A 60 -7.73 23.21 -1.94
N ARG A 61 -7.98 22.96 -3.24
CA ARG A 61 -8.95 21.95 -3.68
C ARG A 61 -8.56 20.54 -3.23
N ILE A 62 -7.28 20.19 -3.30
CA ILE A 62 -6.78 18.90 -2.77
C ILE A 62 -7.01 18.85 -1.26
N ALA A 63 -6.56 19.87 -0.53
CA ALA A 63 -6.70 19.93 0.92
C ALA A 63 -8.16 19.74 1.37
N ASN A 64 -9.09 20.49 0.77
CA ASN A 64 -10.52 20.42 1.10
C ASN A 64 -11.13 19.04 0.84
N ARG A 65 -10.72 18.32 -0.22
CA ARG A 65 -11.24 16.98 -0.52
C ARG A 65 -10.86 15.94 0.53
N HIS A 66 -9.74 16.14 1.23
CA HIS A 66 -9.23 15.21 2.23
C HIS A 66 -9.40 15.73 3.67
N GLY A 67 -10.05 16.88 3.87
CA GLY A 67 -10.18 17.49 5.20
C GLY A 67 -8.86 18.00 5.79
N TRP A 68 -7.88 18.30 4.95
CA TRP A 68 -6.55 18.76 5.34
C TRP A 68 -6.46 20.29 5.36
N THR A 69 -5.51 20.83 6.12
CA THR A 69 -5.11 22.23 5.92
C THR A 69 -4.28 22.37 4.63
N ALA A 70 -4.18 23.59 4.11
CA ALA A 70 -3.29 23.87 2.97
C ALA A 70 -1.82 23.54 3.30
N SER A 71 -1.41 23.71 4.56
CA SER A 71 -0.07 23.37 5.03
C SER A 71 0.17 21.86 5.00
N ASP A 72 -0.78 21.06 5.50
CA ASP A 72 -0.66 19.59 5.50
C ASP A 72 -0.59 19.03 4.08
N ALA A 73 -1.45 19.53 3.19
CA ALA A 73 -1.42 19.15 1.78
C ALA A 73 -0.09 19.55 1.12
N SER A 74 0.48 20.70 1.49
CA SER A 74 1.78 21.15 0.95
C SER A 74 2.90 20.24 1.41
N ALA A 75 2.99 19.98 2.72
CA ALA A 75 4.02 19.14 3.31
C ALA A 75 4.01 17.74 2.69
N ARG A 76 2.81 17.13 2.56
CA ARG A 76 2.63 15.82 1.92
C ARG A 76 3.09 15.81 0.47
N LEU A 77 2.62 16.76 -0.34
CA LEU A 77 2.99 16.78 -1.77
C LEU A 77 4.47 17.05 -2.00
N VAL A 78 5.12 17.83 -1.12
CA VAL A 78 6.57 18.04 -1.14
C VAL A 78 7.29 16.75 -0.79
N GLU A 79 6.95 16.09 0.32
CA GLU A 79 7.54 14.81 0.72
C GLU A 79 7.38 13.74 -0.36
N GLU A 80 6.18 13.60 -0.93
CA GLU A 80 5.93 12.68 -2.03
C GLU A 80 6.73 13.04 -3.29
N GLY A 81 6.98 14.33 -3.53
CA GLY A 81 7.85 14.81 -4.60
C GLY A 81 9.30 14.41 -4.40
N LEU A 82 9.83 14.65 -3.20
CA LEU A 82 11.19 14.29 -2.82
C LEU A 82 11.42 12.78 -2.90
N ARG A 83 10.51 11.98 -2.33
CA ARG A 83 10.59 10.52 -2.39
C ARG A 83 10.53 9.99 -3.83
N ARG A 84 9.71 10.57 -4.71
CA ARG A 84 9.70 10.20 -6.15
C ARG A 84 11.00 10.57 -6.87
N SER A 85 11.72 11.58 -6.39
CA SER A 85 13.04 11.94 -6.93
C SER A 85 14.16 11.04 -6.43
N GLU A 86 14.02 10.50 -5.22
CA GLU A 86 15.02 9.63 -4.57
C GLU A 86 14.85 8.15 -4.94
N PHE A 87 13.61 7.69 -5.14
CA PHE A 87 13.28 6.28 -5.38
C PHE A 87 12.67 6.07 -6.77
N ALA A 88 13.32 5.24 -7.57
CA ALA A 88 12.86 4.88 -8.90
C ALA A 88 11.54 4.07 -8.86
N PHE A 89 10.74 4.19 -9.92
CA PHE A 89 9.48 3.44 -10.09
C PHE A 89 8.44 3.66 -8.99
N LEU A 90 8.55 4.73 -8.19
CA LEU A 90 7.62 5.06 -7.12
C LEU A 90 6.50 5.99 -7.59
N ASP A 91 5.28 5.75 -7.10
CA ASP A 91 4.12 6.62 -7.28
C ASP A 91 3.30 6.66 -5.99
N PHE A 92 2.49 7.70 -5.79
CA PHE A 92 1.61 7.81 -4.62
C PHE A 92 0.15 7.90 -5.06
N ARG A 93 -0.67 6.97 -4.58
CA ARG A 93 -2.05 6.81 -5.03
C ARG A 93 -3.00 6.67 -3.86
N ASP A 94 -4.20 7.21 -4.06
CA ASP A 94 -5.29 7.03 -3.11
C ASP A 94 -5.90 5.64 -3.27
N SER A 95 -6.08 4.95 -2.15
CA SER A 95 -6.75 3.66 -2.04
C SER A 95 -7.75 3.68 -0.89
N PRO A 96 -8.61 2.67 -0.73
CA PRO A 96 -9.44 2.53 0.47
C PRO A 96 -8.65 2.34 1.77
N ALA A 97 -7.44 1.79 1.69
CA ALA A 97 -6.47 1.76 2.80
C ALA A 97 -5.70 3.08 2.93
N GLY A 98 -6.15 4.10 2.21
CA GLY A 98 -5.57 5.42 2.19
C GLY A 98 -4.56 5.66 1.08
N ARG A 99 -3.96 6.86 1.10
CA ARG A 99 -2.88 7.27 0.21
C ARG A 99 -1.60 6.51 0.55
N GLN A 100 -1.16 5.63 -0.35
CA GLN A 100 -0.02 4.72 -0.16
C GLN A 100 1.00 4.85 -1.29
N ALA A 101 2.20 4.33 -1.04
CA ALA A 101 3.26 4.17 -2.04
C ALA A 101 2.96 2.95 -2.94
N TYR A 102 3.06 3.16 -4.25
CA TYR A 102 2.84 2.18 -5.30
C TYR A 102 4.02 2.08 -6.25
N ILE A 103 4.11 0.93 -6.90
CA ILE A 103 5.02 0.76 -8.02
C ILE A 103 4.38 1.31 -9.31
N GLN A 104 5.10 2.19 -10.00
CA GLN A 104 4.71 2.78 -11.28
C GLN A 104 4.38 1.72 -12.32
N GLY A 105 3.33 1.97 -13.11
CA GLY A 105 2.86 1.00 -14.12
C GLY A 105 2.38 -0.33 -13.53
N SER A 106 2.08 -0.38 -12.24
CA SER A 106 1.49 -1.52 -11.54
C SER A 106 0.29 -1.08 -10.72
N THR A 107 -0.53 -2.05 -10.30
CA THR A 107 -1.56 -1.88 -9.28
C THR A 107 -1.08 -2.28 -7.89
N LEU A 108 0.17 -2.74 -7.75
CA LEU A 108 0.73 -3.20 -6.48
C LEU A 108 1.31 -2.04 -5.67
N ALA A 109 0.86 -1.93 -4.42
CA ALA A 109 1.47 -1.11 -3.39
C ALA A 109 2.82 -1.71 -2.96
N ILE A 110 3.70 -0.88 -2.40
CA ILE A 110 5.03 -1.36 -1.97
C ILE A 110 4.90 -2.48 -0.92
N TRP A 111 3.99 -2.33 0.04
CA TRP A 111 3.78 -3.34 1.08
C TRP A 111 3.32 -4.70 0.51
N GLU A 112 2.54 -4.71 -0.59
CA GLU A 112 2.13 -5.95 -1.27
C GLU A 112 3.32 -6.63 -1.94
N VAL A 113 4.23 -5.86 -2.55
CA VAL A 113 5.49 -6.39 -3.09
C VAL A 113 6.34 -6.97 -1.97
N MET A 114 6.32 -6.37 -0.78
CA MET A 114 7.02 -6.92 0.39
C MET A 114 6.42 -8.24 0.87
N LEU A 115 5.10 -8.44 0.80
CA LEU A 115 4.49 -9.74 1.09
C LEU A 115 4.92 -10.83 0.08
N LEU A 116 5.08 -10.46 -1.20
CA LEU A 116 5.63 -11.36 -2.20
C LEU A 116 7.08 -11.71 -1.87
N LEU A 117 7.92 -10.71 -1.57
CA LEU A 117 9.31 -10.94 -1.16
C LEU A 117 9.40 -11.87 0.06
N ARG A 118 8.57 -11.69 1.08
CA ARG A 118 8.49 -12.63 2.23
C ARG A 118 8.19 -14.06 1.78
N SER A 119 7.24 -14.23 0.86
CA SER A 119 6.84 -15.55 0.33
C SER A 119 7.94 -16.23 -0.50
N TYR A 120 8.75 -15.43 -1.21
CA TYR A 120 9.92 -15.87 -1.96
C TYR A 120 11.23 -15.81 -1.16
N LYS A 121 11.15 -15.79 0.18
CA LYS A 121 12.31 -15.79 1.10
C LYS A 121 13.33 -14.67 0.81
N GLY A 122 12.86 -13.51 0.37
CA GLY A 122 13.67 -12.35 0.02
C GLY A 122 14.31 -12.39 -1.37
N ASN A 123 14.04 -13.40 -2.20
CA ASN A 123 14.62 -13.49 -3.53
C ASN A 123 13.93 -12.54 -4.53
N ALA A 124 14.51 -11.34 -4.72
CA ALA A 124 14.01 -10.35 -5.66
C ALA A 124 13.93 -10.83 -7.11
N LYS A 125 14.84 -11.73 -7.53
CA LYS A 125 14.87 -12.28 -8.89
C LYS A 125 13.67 -13.20 -9.15
N ASP A 126 13.30 -14.01 -8.17
CA ASP A 126 12.14 -14.91 -8.29
C ASP A 126 10.83 -14.12 -8.30
N VAL A 127 10.72 -13.08 -7.47
CA VAL A 127 9.57 -12.16 -7.50
C VAL A 127 9.48 -11.44 -8.85
N ALA A 128 10.61 -10.94 -9.36
CA ALA A 128 10.66 -10.27 -10.66
C ALA A 128 10.23 -11.21 -11.79
N LYS A 129 10.71 -12.46 -11.78
CA LYS A 129 10.29 -13.51 -12.72
C LYS A 129 8.80 -13.80 -12.61
N HIS A 130 8.27 -13.92 -11.39
CA HIS A 130 6.85 -14.16 -11.13
C HIS A 130 5.97 -13.03 -11.67
N LEU A 131 6.32 -11.77 -11.40
CA LEU A 131 5.58 -10.59 -11.84
C LEU A 131 5.86 -10.19 -13.30
N LYS A 132 6.80 -10.86 -13.97
CA LYS A 132 7.33 -10.50 -15.30
C LYS A 132 7.81 -9.04 -15.34
N TRP A 133 8.50 -8.61 -14.28
CA TRP A 133 9.05 -7.27 -14.16
C TRP A 133 10.57 -7.28 -14.33
N PRO A 134 11.17 -6.14 -14.70
CA PRO A 134 12.60 -5.93 -14.49
C PRO A 134 12.95 -6.07 -13.01
N GLU A 135 14.03 -6.78 -12.67
CA GLU A 135 14.46 -6.98 -11.28
C GLU A 135 14.69 -5.66 -10.54
N ALA A 136 15.19 -4.63 -11.23
CA ALA A 136 15.39 -3.29 -10.70
C ALA A 136 14.10 -2.68 -10.09
N LYS A 137 12.92 -3.02 -10.63
CA LYS A 137 11.62 -2.55 -10.15
C LYS A 137 11.25 -3.17 -8.80
N VAL A 138 11.60 -4.44 -8.59
CA VAL A 138 11.43 -5.12 -7.30
C VAL A 138 12.44 -4.60 -6.28
N ARG A 139 13.69 -4.39 -6.70
CA ARG A 139 14.73 -3.80 -5.83
C ARG A 139 14.38 -2.37 -5.39
N ALA A 140 13.77 -1.57 -6.26
CA ALA A 140 13.29 -0.25 -5.87
C ALA A 140 12.24 -0.32 -4.75
N ALA A 141 11.33 -1.30 -4.80
CA ALA A 141 10.36 -1.54 -3.72
C ALA A 141 11.06 -1.90 -2.40
N LEU A 142 12.09 -2.77 -2.48
CA LEU A 142 12.89 -3.17 -1.33
C LEU A 142 13.61 -1.96 -0.71
N HIS A 143 14.35 -1.17 -1.51
CA HIS A 143 15.08 -0.01 -1.01
C HIS A 143 14.13 1.03 -0.38
N TYR A 144 12.95 1.24 -0.98
CA TYR A 144 11.95 2.12 -0.38
C TYR A 144 11.47 1.59 0.98
N SER A 145 11.23 0.27 1.09
CA SER A 145 10.81 -0.34 2.37
C SER A 145 11.89 -0.30 3.45
N GLU A 146 13.16 -0.27 3.08
CA GLU A 146 14.29 -0.12 4.01
C GLU A 146 14.41 1.32 4.53
N ALA A 147 14.12 2.30 3.68
CA ALA A 147 14.15 3.72 4.04
C ALA A 147 12.90 4.16 4.84
N PHE A 148 11.74 3.57 4.54
CA PHE A 148 10.47 3.87 5.21
C PHE A 148 9.82 2.59 5.78
N PRO A 149 10.49 1.91 6.73
CA PRO A 149 10.01 0.62 7.23
C PRO A 149 8.73 0.76 8.05
N GLU A 150 8.53 1.88 8.76
CA GLU A 150 7.36 2.09 9.60
C GLU A 150 6.06 2.04 8.79
N GLU A 151 5.92 2.84 7.73
CA GLU A 151 4.70 2.85 6.92
C GLU A 151 4.42 1.52 6.22
N VAL A 152 5.47 0.81 5.81
CA VAL A 152 5.33 -0.51 5.16
C VAL A 152 4.92 -1.57 6.18
N ASN A 153 5.54 -1.55 7.37
CA ASN A 153 5.21 -2.50 8.43
C ASN A 153 3.82 -2.24 9.00
N ASP A 154 3.40 -0.99 9.15
CA ASP A 154 2.06 -0.62 9.61
C ASP A 154 1.00 -1.13 8.63
N ALA A 155 1.21 -0.95 7.31
CA ALA A 155 0.29 -1.47 6.30
C ALA A 155 0.20 -3.02 6.32
N ILE A 156 1.32 -3.70 6.56
CA ILE A 156 1.34 -5.16 6.67
C ILE A 156 0.68 -5.62 7.98
N ALA A 157 0.92 -4.93 9.09
CA ALA A 157 0.29 -5.23 10.37
C ALA A 157 -1.23 -5.02 10.30
N GLU A 158 -1.69 -3.96 9.64
CA GLU A 158 -3.12 -3.73 9.40
C GLU A 158 -3.72 -4.88 8.58
N ASN A 159 -3.07 -5.26 7.47
CA ASN A 159 -3.49 -6.42 6.68
C ASN A 159 -3.55 -7.72 7.51
N ASP A 160 -2.54 -7.98 8.33
CA ASP A 160 -2.44 -9.20 9.14
C ASP A 160 -3.45 -9.23 10.30
N SER A 161 -3.96 -8.06 10.73
CA SER A 161 -4.99 -7.93 11.77
C SER A 161 -6.39 -8.31 11.31
N ILE A 162 -6.63 -8.36 10.00
CA ILE A 162 -7.94 -8.67 9.43
C ILE A 162 -8.18 -10.18 9.46
N ASP A 163 -9.00 -10.63 10.39
CA ASP A 163 -9.43 -12.03 10.48
C ASP A 163 -10.66 -12.36 9.59
N PHE A 164 -10.96 -13.65 9.47
CA PHE A 164 -12.07 -14.11 8.64
C PHE A 164 -13.44 -13.62 9.15
N ASP A 165 -13.63 -13.50 10.47
CA ASP A 165 -14.90 -13.04 11.04
C ASP A 165 -15.15 -11.57 10.70
N SER A 166 -14.10 -10.74 10.74
CA SER A 166 -14.13 -9.35 10.28
C SER A 166 -14.43 -9.27 8.78
N LEU A 167 -13.81 -10.12 7.96
CA LEU A 167 -14.09 -10.18 6.53
C LEU A 167 -15.51 -10.66 6.23
N LYS A 168 -16.05 -11.61 6.99
CA LYS A 168 -17.43 -12.10 6.83
C LYS A 168 -18.45 -11.00 7.15
N ARG A 169 -18.17 -10.11 8.10
CA ARG A 169 -19.02 -8.92 8.36
C ARG A 169 -19.01 -7.96 7.17
N MET A 170 -17.86 -7.74 6.55
CA MET A 170 -17.70 -6.83 5.41
C MET A 170 -18.22 -7.42 4.09
N LEU A 171 -18.04 -8.74 3.93
CA LEU A 171 -18.36 -9.52 2.74
C LEU A 171 -19.18 -10.74 3.19
N PRO A 172 -20.50 -10.61 3.40
CA PRO A 172 -21.35 -11.69 3.89
C PRO A 172 -21.29 -12.98 3.06
N GLN A 173 -20.96 -12.85 1.77
CA GLN A 173 -20.74 -13.94 0.81
C GLN A 173 -19.33 -14.56 0.84
N ALA A 174 -18.49 -14.18 1.80
CA ALA A 174 -17.16 -14.74 2.00
C ALA A 174 -17.27 -16.15 2.57
N VAL A 175 -16.58 -17.08 1.93
CA VAL A 175 -16.44 -18.47 2.39
C VAL A 175 -14.97 -18.77 2.66
N ASP A 176 -14.68 -19.42 3.78
CA ASP A 176 -13.34 -19.90 4.10
C ASP A 176 -13.05 -21.13 3.23
N PHE A 177 -11.89 -21.11 2.58
CA PHE A 177 -11.41 -22.24 1.79
C PHE A 177 -10.13 -22.79 2.43
N ALA A 178 -10.26 -23.91 3.12
CA ALA A 178 -9.12 -24.65 3.64
C ALA A 178 -8.37 -25.31 2.48
N VAL A 179 -7.21 -24.77 2.10
CA VAL A 179 -6.35 -25.41 1.12
C VAL A 179 -5.73 -26.67 1.75
N ARG A 180 -6.13 -27.86 1.29
CA ARG A 180 -5.42 -29.10 1.63
C ARG A 180 -4.01 -29.02 1.03
N GLN A 181 -3.00 -28.99 1.89
CA GLN A 181 -1.61 -29.09 1.47
C GLN A 181 -1.41 -30.49 0.86
N THR A 182 -1.35 -30.59 -0.46
CA THR A 182 -0.88 -31.80 -1.13
C THR A 182 0.60 -31.94 -0.84
N LYS A 183 0.98 -32.92 -0.01
CA LYS A 183 2.37 -33.35 0.14
C LYS A 183 2.89 -33.74 -1.25
N ARG A 184 3.72 -32.92 -1.86
CA ARG A 184 4.55 -33.33 -3.00
C ARG A 184 5.62 -34.25 -2.43
N GLY A 185 5.53 -35.54 -2.77
CA GLY A 185 6.51 -36.57 -2.42
C GLY A 185 7.77 -36.50 -3.25
#